data_AF-A0A1G9DDC0-F1
#
_entry.id   AF-A0A1G9DDC0-F1
#
_cell.length_a   1.000
_cell.length_b   1.000
_cell.length_c   1.000
_cell.angle_alpha   90.00
_cell.angle_beta   90.00
_cell.angle_gamma   90.00
#
_symmetry.space_group_name_H-M   'P 1'
#
loop_
_entity.id
_entity.type
_entity.pdbx_description
1 polymer ?
#
loop_
_entity_poly.entity_id
_entity_poly.type
_entity_poly.pdbx_seq_one_letter_code
_entity_poly.pdbx_strand_id
1 'polypeptide(L)' 'MPSYSSPYAALSEVEIRRLRQQLEEEIAWLNCQLEAGHEEDGAPDLALAQTYREMIFSRRALLGRLPR' A
#
# COMPACT_ATOMS: atom_id res chain seq x y z
N MET A 1 3.28 -21.69 -26.23
CA MET A 1 2.57 -20.99 -25.14
C MET A 1 3.59 -20.12 -24.42
N PRO A 2 3.51 -18.79 -24.48
CA PRO A 2 4.46 -17.96 -23.75
C PRO A 2 4.14 -18.11 -22.26
N SER A 3 5.06 -18.71 -21.52
CA SER A 3 5.00 -18.74 -20.06
C SER A 3 5.14 -17.30 -19.58
N TYR A 4 4.05 -16.70 -19.09
CA TYR A 4 4.13 -15.47 -18.32
C TYR A 4 4.90 -15.80 -17.04
N SER A 5 6.22 -15.63 -17.09
CA SER A 5 7.03 -15.66 -15.89
C SER A 5 6.46 -14.60 -14.97
N SER A 6 5.94 -15.01 -13.81
CA SER A 6 5.45 -14.08 -12.80
C SER A 6 6.53 -13.02 -12.59
N PRO A 7 6.23 -11.71 -12.58
CA PRO A 7 7.23 -10.69 -12.30
C PRO A 7 7.88 -10.88 -10.91
N TYR A 8 7.28 -11.73 -10.06
CA TYR A 8 7.77 -12.14 -8.76
C TYR A 8 8.59 -13.45 -8.78
N ALA A 9 8.73 -14.13 -9.92
CA ALA A 9 9.52 -15.35 -10.05
C ALA A 9 11.02 -15.11 -9.82
N ALA A 10 11.47 -13.85 -9.89
CA ALA A 10 12.84 -13.45 -9.57
C ALA A 10 13.04 -13.10 -8.09
N LEU A 11 11.97 -12.97 -7.30
CA LEU A 11 12.06 -12.65 -5.89
C LEU A 11 12.07 -13.92 -5.05
N SER A 12 12.98 -13.97 -4.09
CA SER A 12 12.96 -14.98 -3.05
C SER A 12 11.72 -14.83 -2.17
N GLU A 13 11.32 -15.94 -1.53
CA GLU A 13 10.21 -15.94 -0.58
C GLU A 13 10.43 -14.94 0.58
N VAL A 14 11.69 -14.75 0.99
CA VAL A 14 12.08 -13.77 2.02
C VAL A 14 11.82 -12.34 1.54
N GLU A 15 12.16 -12.02 0.30
CA GLU A 15 11.90 -10.70 -0.28
C GLU A 15 10.40 -10.45 -0.44
N ILE A 16 9.64 -11.47 -0.86
CA ILE A 16 8.18 -11.39 -0.91
C ILE A 16 7.61 -11.08 0.47
N ARG A 17 7.99 -11.82 1.51
CA ARG A 17 7.51 -11.58 2.88
C ARG A 17 7.88 -10.19 3.39
N ARG A 18 9.10 -9.74 3.12
CA ARG A 18 9.55 -8.38 3.47
C ARG A 18 8.72 -7.31 2.75
N LEU A 19 8.49 -7.45 1.45
CA LEU A 19 7.68 -6.52 0.67
C LEU A 19 6.22 -6.48 1.14
N ARG A 20 5.65 -7.64 1.49
CA ARG A 20 4.32 -7.72 2.09
C ARG A 20 4.25 -6.93 3.39
N GLN A 21 5.20 -7.18 4.30
CA GLN A 21 5.28 -6.47 5.57
C GLN A 21 5.42 -4.95 5.38
N GLN A 22 6.30 -4.51 4.49
CA GLN A 22 6.48 -3.08 4.19
C GLN A 22 5.19 -2.44 3.66
N LEU A 23 4.48 -3.11 2.75
CA LEU A 23 3.19 -2.61 2.25
C LEU A 23 2.13 -2.52 3.36
N GLU A 24 2.08 -3.49 4.27
CA GLU A 24 1.17 -3.48 5.41
C GLU A 24 1.47 -2.33 6.38
N GLU A 25 2.76 -2.11 6.71
CA GLU A 25 3.22 -0.98 7.53
C GLU A 25 2.90 0.37 6.89
N GLU A 26 3.16 0.52 5.58
CA GLU A 26 2.84 1.76 4.85
C GLU A 26 1.32 2.01 4.78
N ILE A 27 0.51 0.97 4.58
CA ILE A 27 -0.96 1.09 4.62
C ILE A 27 -1.42 1.53 6.02
N ALA A 28 -0.88 0.93 7.08
CA ALA A 28 -1.21 1.31 8.45
C ALA A 28 -0.87 2.79 8.71
N TRP A 29 0.34 3.21 8.34
CA TRP A 29 0.77 4.60 8.49
C TRP A 29 -0.15 5.58 7.74
N LEU A 30 -0.53 5.29 6.49
CA LEU A 30 -1.44 6.14 5.70
C LEU A 30 -2.85 6.23 6.30
N ASN A 31 -3.36 5.15 6.91
CA ASN A 31 -4.65 5.20 7.62
C ASN A 31 -4.56 6.12 8.85
N CYS A 32 -3.48 6.02 9.63
CA CYS A 32 -3.28 6.92 10.78
C CYS A 32 -3.20 8.39 10.34
N GLN A 33 -2.54 8.71 9.21
CA GLN A 33 -2.48 10.08 8.69
C GLN A 33 -3.86 10.60 8.24
N LEU A 34 -4.69 9.73 7.64
CA LEU A 34 -6.06 10.08 7.27
C LEU A 34 -6.95 10.36 8.48
N GLU A 35 -6.80 9.57 9.54
CA GLU A 35 -7.55 9.74 10.78
C GLU A 35 -7.10 11.00 11.53
N ALA A 36 -5.78 11.21 11.68
CA ALA A 36 -5.23 12.38 12.35
C ALA A 36 -5.55 13.70 11.64
N GLY A 37 -5.53 13.73 10.30
CA GLY A 37 -5.87 14.92 9.52
C GLY A 37 -7.35 15.33 9.60
N HIS A 38 -8.22 14.48 10.14
CA HIS A 38 -9.62 14.82 10.45
C HIS A 38 -9.79 15.43 11.85
N GLU A 39 -8.79 15.34 12.74
CA GLU A 39 -8.87 15.81 14.13
C GLU A 39 -8.32 17.24 14.33
N GLU A 40 -7.49 17.76 13.41
CA GLU A 40 -7.04 19.16 13.46
C GLU A 40 -8.17 20.11 13.03
N ASP A 41 -8.48 21.08 13.91
CA ASP A 41 -9.59 22.06 13.89
C ASP A 41 -9.59 23.06 12.70
N GLY A 42 -8.89 22.73 11.61
CA GLY A 42 -8.87 23.45 10.34
C GLY A 42 -9.70 22.73 9.27
N ALA A 43 -10.06 23.44 8.20
CA ALA A 43 -10.72 22.80 7.06
C ALA A 43 -9.83 21.64 6.57
N PRO A 44 -10.32 20.39 6.57
CA PRO A 44 -9.48 19.25 6.20
C PRO A 44 -9.01 19.42 4.76
N ASP A 45 -7.71 19.23 4.53
CA ASP A 45 -7.16 19.26 3.17
C ASP A 45 -7.70 18.05 2.40
N LEU A 46 -8.81 18.28 1.70
CA LEU A 46 -9.51 17.26 0.92
C LEU A 46 -8.61 16.66 -0.18
N ALA A 47 -7.69 17.45 -0.73
CA ALA A 47 -6.76 16.97 -1.75
C ALA A 47 -5.71 16.02 -1.14
N LEU A 48 -5.20 16.35 0.05
CA LEU A 48 -4.30 15.48 0.80
C LEU A 48 -4.99 14.17 1.22
N ALA A 49 -6.21 14.25 1.76
CA ALA A 49 -7.00 13.07 2.13
C ALA A 49 -7.29 12.18 0.92
N GLN A 50 -7.63 12.77 -0.24
CA GLN A 50 -7.82 12.02 -1.47
C GLN A 50 -6.51 11.33 -1.92
N THR A 51 -5.38 12.03 -1.81
CA THR A 51 -4.06 11.48 -2.13
C THR A 51 -3.74 10.25 -1.27
N TYR A 52 -3.95 10.34 0.04
CA TYR A 52 -3.74 9.19 0.93
C TYR A 52 -4.64 7.99 0.58
N ARG A 53 -5.90 8.22 0.21
CA ARG A 53 -6.81 7.15 -0.22
C ARG A 53 -6.31 6.45 -1.48
N GLU A 54 -5.81 7.19 -2.47
CA GLU A 54 -5.24 6.64 -3.70
C GLU A 54 -3.95 5.86 -3.44
N MET A 55 -3.11 6.37 -2.53
CA MET A 55 -1.90 5.69 -2.07
C MET A 55 -2.21 4.35 -1.38
N ILE A 56 -3.24 4.31 -0.52
CA ILE A 56 -3.71 3.08 0.13
C ILE A 56 -4.27 2.11 -0.90
N PHE A 57 -5.10 2.58 -1.83
CA PHE A 57 -5.68 1.75 -2.89
C PHE A 57 -4.58 1.06 -3.71
N SER A 58 -3.59 1.82 -4.15
CA SER A 58 -2.48 1.31 -4.96
C SER A 58 -1.67 0.25 -4.21
N ARG A 59 -1.38 0.47 -2.92
CA ARG A 59 -0.65 -0.48 -2.08
C ARG A 59 -1.43 -1.76 -1.80
N ARG A 60 -2.73 -1.66 -1.53
CA ARG A 60 -3.62 -2.84 -1.39
C ARG A 60 -3.63 -3.68 -2.66
N ALA A 61 -3.66 -3.02 -3.83
CA ALA A 61 -3.58 -3.72 -5.11
C ALA A 61 -2.24 -4.45 -5.30
N LEU A 62 -1.12 -3.85 -4.90
CA LEU A 62 0.20 -4.50 -4.91
C LEU A 62 0.26 -5.69 -3.94
N LEU A 63 -0.23 -5.50 -2.71
CA LEU A 63 -0.24 -6.55 -1.67
C LEU A 63 -1.09 -7.77 -2.10
N GLY A 64 -2.21 -7.53 -2.78
CA GLY A 64 -3.07 -8.57 -3.33
C GLY A 64 -2.47 -9.35 -4.50
N ARG A 65 -1.47 -8.78 -5.18
CA ARG A 65 -0.73 -9.44 -6.28
C ARG A 65 0.51 -10.21 -5.80
N LEU A 66 1.00 -9.93 -4.60
CA LEU A 66 2.11 -10.68 -4.01
C LEU A 66 1.65 -12.10 -3.62
N PRO A 67 2.46 -13.13 -3.92
CA PRO A 67 2.18 -14.50 -3.48
C PRO A 67 2.09 -14.59 -1.95
N ARG A 68 1.33 -15.56 -1.45
CA ARG A 68 1.11 -15.82 -0.02
C ARG A 68 2.14 -16.77 0.53
#